data_AF-A0A2A7MDY7-F1
#
_entry.id   AF-A0A2A7MDY7-F1
#
_cell.length_a   1.000
_cell.length_b   1.000
_cell.length_c   1.000
_cell.angle_alpha   90.00
_cell.angle_beta   90.00
_cell.angle_gamma   90.00
#
_symmetry.space_group_name_H-M   'P 1'
#
loop_
_entity.id
_entity.type
_entity.pdbx_description
1 polymer ?
#
loop_
_entity_poly.entity_id
_entity_poly.type
_entity_poly.pdbx_seq_one_letter_code
_entity_poly.pdbx_strand_id
1 'polypeptide(L)'
;MNISLEGNPIASCGWEYSTKTDGIINEDYDEYITNNNGLYGSGGIYTWKFLALKEGTTEITFRYSQPWEKEKVYEIKTYICTVDKELNIFIKEKYLVILLYI
;
A
#
# COMPACT_ATOMS: atom_id res chain seq x y z
N MET A 1 -11.44 -4.06 -4.51
CA MET A 1 -10.17 -4.11 -5.26
C MET A 1 -9.06 -4.44 -4.29
N ASN A 2 -8.04 -5.22 -4.69
CA ASN A 2 -6.97 -5.66 -3.81
C ASN A 2 -5.64 -5.02 -4.21
N ILE A 3 -4.84 -4.60 -3.22
CA ILE A 3 -3.44 -4.20 -3.38
C ILE A 3 -2.60 -5.15 -2.54
N SER A 4 -1.58 -5.77 -3.15
CA SER A 4 -0.67 -6.68 -2.46
C SER A 4 0.77 -6.18 -2.55
N LEU A 5 1.46 -6.13 -1.41
CA LEU A 5 2.85 -5.71 -1.29
C LEU A 5 3.69 -6.80 -0.62
N GLU A 6 4.86 -7.09 -1.17
CA GLU A 6 5.82 -7.98 -0.54
C GLU A 6 6.44 -7.30 0.67
N GLY A 7 6.43 -7.99 1.81
CA GLY A 7 7.19 -7.63 3.00
C GLY A 7 8.61 -8.14 2.86
N ASN A 8 9.58 -7.23 2.81
CA ASN A 8 10.99 -7.61 2.79
C ASN A 8 11.39 -8.19 4.17
N PRO A 9 12.12 -9.30 4.25
CA PRO A 9 12.51 -9.95 5.51
C PRO A 9 13.40 -9.18 6.49
N ILE A 10 13.51 -7.85 6.38
CA ILE A 10 14.06 -7.02 7.46
C ILE A 10 13.22 -7.29 8.71
N ALA A 11 13.83 -8.00 9.66
CA ALA A 11 13.16 -8.42 10.88
C ALA A 11 12.46 -7.21 11.51
N SER A 12 11.17 -7.35 11.84
CA SER A 12 10.30 -6.37 12.49
C SER A 12 9.82 -5.14 11.69
N CYS A 13 10.01 -5.10 10.37
CA CYS A 13 9.36 -4.10 9.53
C CYS A 13 7.94 -4.52 9.09
N GLY A 14 7.08 -3.54 8.84
CA GLY A 14 5.72 -3.74 8.34
C GLY A 14 5.28 -2.61 7.42
N TRP A 15 4.21 -2.86 6.66
CA TRP A 15 3.59 -1.86 5.80
C TRP A 15 2.41 -1.21 6.51
N GLU A 16 2.36 0.12 6.49
CA GLU A 16 1.19 0.93 6.87
C GLU A 16 0.74 1.75 5.66
N TYR A 17 -0.53 2.13 5.56
CA TYR A 17 -1.02 3.02 4.49
C TYR A 17 -1.80 4.22 5.00
N SER A 18 -1.91 5.23 4.14
CA SER A 18 -2.79 6.37 4.33
C SER A 18 -3.42 6.84 3.03
N THR A 19 -4.57 7.48 3.12
CA THR A 19 -5.27 8.12 2.00
C THR A 19 -5.14 9.64 2.06
N LYS A 20 -5.00 10.30 0.90
CA LYS A 20 -4.95 11.77 0.83
C LYS A 20 -6.33 12.41 0.96
N THR A 21 -7.36 11.74 0.45
CA THR A 21 -8.75 12.20 0.50
C THR A 21 -9.61 11.08 1.06
N ASP A 22 -10.27 11.36 2.18
CA ASP A 22 -11.10 10.39 2.89
C ASP A 22 -12.48 10.23 2.24
N GLY A 23 -13.05 9.04 2.43
CA GLY A 23 -14.42 8.72 2.01
C GLY A 23 -14.63 8.54 0.51
N ILE A 24 -13.56 8.42 -0.29
CA ILE A 24 -13.63 7.96 -1.70
C ILE A 24 -13.62 6.43 -1.76
N ILE A 25 -12.74 5.83 -0.97
CA ILE A 25 -12.66 4.40 -0.72
C ILE A 25 -12.66 4.14 0.78
N ASN A 26 -12.98 2.92 1.19
CA ASN A 26 -12.77 2.42 2.54
C ASN A 26 -12.04 1.09 2.50
N GLU A 27 -11.25 0.81 3.53
CA GLU A 27 -10.77 -0.56 3.75
C GLU A 27 -11.92 -1.45 4.19
N ASP A 28 -12.01 -2.60 3.53
CA ASP A 28 -12.91 -3.69 3.87
C ASP A 28 -12.22 -4.68 4.81
N TYR A 29 -10.96 -5.00 4.50
CA TYR A 29 -10.16 -5.98 5.22
C TYR A 29 -8.68 -5.90 4.79
N ASP A 30 -7.77 -6.26 5.71
CA ASP A 30 -6.35 -6.48 5.44
C ASP A 30 -5.88 -7.86 5.94
N GLU A 31 -4.96 -8.49 5.21
CA GLU A 31 -4.34 -9.76 5.57
C GLU A 31 -2.83 -9.69 5.40
N TYR A 32 -2.10 -10.36 6.31
CA TYR A 32 -0.68 -10.64 6.14
C TYR A 32 -0.44 -12.15 6.10
N ILE A 33 -0.01 -12.66 4.95
CA ILE A 33 0.31 -14.07 4.75
C ILE A 33 1.82 -14.23 4.73
N THR A 34 2.37 -14.90 5.74
CA THR A 34 3.80 -15.25 5.79
C THR A 34 4.13 -16.32 4.75
N ASN A 35 5.27 -16.22 4.07
CA ASN A 35 5.72 -17.28 3.17
C ASN A 35 6.28 -18.45 4.01
N ASN A 36 5.39 -19.32 4.49
CA ASN A 36 5.66 -20.26 5.60
C ASN A 36 6.46 -21.51 5.17
N ASN A 37 7.64 -21.31 4.59
CA ASN A 37 8.62 -22.38 4.39
C ASN A 37 9.45 -22.66 5.68
N GLY A 38 8.99 -22.19 6.85
CA GLY A 38 9.69 -22.37 8.13
C GLY A 38 11.00 -21.57 8.29
N LEU A 39 11.30 -20.66 7.36
CA LEU A 39 12.50 -19.83 7.39
C LEU A 39 12.18 -18.48 8.03
N TYR A 40 12.80 -18.20 9.18
CA TYR A 40 12.83 -16.87 9.79
C TYR A 40 13.41 -15.87 8.78
N GLY A 41 12.70 -14.77 8.52
CA GLY A 41 13.12 -13.80 7.50
C GLY A 41 12.86 -14.27 6.06
N SER A 42 11.73 -14.93 5.80
CA SER A 42 11.27 -15.24 4.44
C SER A 42 10.38 -14.16 3.81
N GLY A 43 10.05 -13.11 4.58
CA GLY A 43 9.07 -12.12 4.16
C GLY A 43 7.65 -12.70 4.09
N GLY A 44 6.68 -11.85 3.83
CA GLY A 44 5.29 -12.26 3.62
C GLY A 44 4.61 -11.34 2.61
N ILE A 45 3.33 -11.53 2.34
CA ILE A 45 2.54 -10.66 1.47
C ILE A 45 1.51 -9.97 2.34
N TYR A 46 1.52 -8.64 2.31
CA TYR A 46 0.45 -7.83 2.86
C TYR A 46 -0.57 -7.56 1.77
N THR A 47 -1.85 -7.78 2.04
CA THR A 47 -2.95 -7.56 1.10
C THR A 47 -4.02 -6.71 1.74
N TRP A 48 -4.37 -5.60 1.10
CA TRP A 48 -5.49 -4.74 1.50
C TRP A 48 -6.60 -4.83 0.47
N LYS A 49 -7.84 -4.95 0.94
CA LYS A 49 -9.04 -4.89 0.14
C LYS A 49 -9.76 -3.56 0.38
N PHE A 50 -9.97 -2.82 -0.70
CA PHE A 50 -10.69 -1.55 -0.70
C PHE A 50 -12.05 -1.66 -1.40
N LEU A 51 -13.05 -0.98 -0.84
CA LEU A 51 -14.37 -0.75 -1.41
C LEU A 51 -14.51 0.71 -1.84
N ALA A 52 -15.20 0.93 -2.96
CA ALA A 52 -15.57 2.27 -3.41
C ALA A 52 -16.78 2.77 -2.63
N LEU A 53 -16.73 4.03 -2.19
CA LEU A 53 -17.84 4.70 -1.51
C LEU A 53 -18.49 5.78 -2.38
N LYS A 54 -17.69 6.52 -3.15
CA LYS A 54 -18.17 7.58 -4.04
C LYS A 54 -17.19 7.83 -5.19
N GLU A 55 -17.71 8.40 -6.28
CA GLU A 55 -16.91 8.89 -7.40
C GLU A 55 -15.83 9.87 -6.93
N GLY A 56 -14.63 9.75 -7.49
CA GLY A 56 -13.53 10.67 -7.24
C GLY A 56 -12.15 10.03 -7.38
N THR A 57 -11.12 10.81 -7.06
CA THR A 57 -9.73 10.35 -7.08
C THR A 57 -9.05 10.61 -5.74
N THR A 58 -8.33 9.60 -5.23
CA THR A 58 -7.51 9.69 -4.01
C THR A 58 -6.14 9.07 -4.24
N GLU A 59 -5.14 9.50 -3.47
CA GLU A 59 -3.82 8.86 -3.44
C GLU A 59 -3.75 7.95 -2.22
N ILE A 60 -3.37 6.69 -2.44
CA ILE A 60 -3.08 5.71 -1.38
C ILE A 60 -1.56 5.61 -1.27
N THR A 61 -1.00 5.90 -0.09
CA THR A 61 0.44 5.84 0.15
C THR A 61 0.75 4.78 1.18
N PHE A 62 1.53 3.78 0.79
CA PHE A 62 2.07 2.74 1.64
C PHE A 62 3.49 3.09 2.07
N ARG A 63 3.83 2.86 3.34
CA ARG A 63 5.15 3.07 3.92
C ARG A 63 5.62 1.81 4.61
N TYR A 64 6.84 1.38 4.29
CA TYR A 64 7.49 0.26 4.94
C TYR A 64 8.48 0.77 5.99
N SER A 65 8.21 0.52 7.27
CA SER A 65 9.04 0.99 8.39
C SER A 65 8.98 0.02 9.57
N GLN A 66 9.84 0.25 10.57
CA GLN A 66 9.69 -0.43 11.86
C GLN A 66 8.59 0.27 12.67
N PRO A 67 7.75 -0.48 13.42
CA PRO A 67 6.66 0.09 14.21
C PRO A 67 7.13 1.16 15.21
N TRP A 68 8.35 1.00 15.75
CA TRP A 68 8.97 1.90 16.73
C TRP A 68 9.84 3.01 16.12
N GLU A 69 10.15 2.95 14.82
CA GLU A 69 11.03 3.92 14.15
C GLU A 69 10.35 4.45 12.87
N LYS A 70 9.20 5.10 13.04
CA LYS A 70 8.37 5.56 11.92
C LYS A 70 9.02 6.62 11.02
N GLU A 71 10.04 7.31 11.51
CA GLU A 71 10.81 8.28 10.73
C GLU A 71 11.72 7.61 9.68
N LYS A 72 12.15 6.37 9.97
CA LYS A 72 12.99 5.60 9.07
C LYS A 72 12.13 4.74 8.15
N VAL A 73 11.86 5.28 6.98
CA VAL A 73 11.08 4.60 5.94
C VAL A 73 12.03 3.90 4.98
N TYR A 74 11.88 2.58 4.87
CA TYR A 74 12.68 1.74 3.97
C TYR A 74 12.12 1.75 2.54
N GLU A 75 10.80 1.86 2.39
CA GLU A 75 10.15 1.88 1.09
C GLU A 75 8.84 2.69 1.13
N ILE A 76 8.52 3.37 0.02
CA ILE A 76 7.25 4.07 -0.18
C ILE A 76 6.67 3.64 -1.52
N LYS A 77 5.40 3.24 -1.50
CA LYS A 77 4.61 2.99 -2.73
C LYS A 77 3.37 3.85 -2.72
N THR A 78 3.12 4.55 -3.82
CA THR A 78 1.94 5.40 -3.95
C THR A 78 1.12 4.95 -5.14
N TYR A 79 -0.19 4.84 -4.95
CA TYR A 79 -1.15 4.51 -5.99
C TYR A 79 -2.15 5.65 -6.15
N ILE A 80 -2.42 6.02 -7.40
CA ILE A 80 -3.56 6.88 -7.74
C ILE A 80 -4.75 5.95 -7.91
N CYS A 81 -5.77 6.15 -7.08
CA CYS A 81 -7.02 5.41 -7.09
C CYS A 81 -8.15 6.30 -7.60
N THR A 82 -8.82 5.87 -8.66
CA THR A 82 -9.96 6.56 -9.25
C THR A 82 -11.19 5.66 -9.17
N VAL A 83 -12.28 6.22 -8.64
CA VAL A 83 -13.60 5.60 -8.58
C VAL A 83 -14.51 6.32 -9.57
N ASP A 84 -15.14 5.59 -10.46
CA ASP A 84 -16.10 6.16 -11.42
C ASP A 84 -17.53 6.24 -10.85
N LYS A 85 -18.48 6.69 -11.68
CA LYS A 85 -19.90 6.82 -11.31
C LYS A 85 -20.60 5.50 -11.01
N GLU A 86 -20.06 4.40 -11.50
CA GLU A 86 -20.58 3.05 -11.31
C GLU A 86 -19.86 2.35 -10.14
N LEU A 87 -19.01 3.07 -9.41
CA LEU A 87 -18.19 2.58 -8.31
C LEU A 87 -17.13 1.55 -8.75
N ASN A 88 -16.77 1.51 -10.03
CA ASN A 88 -15.61 0.76 -10.48
C ASN A 88 -14.34 1.46 -10.01
N ILE A 89 -13.34 0.67 -9.59
CA ILE A 89 -12.08 1.19 -9.07
C ILE A 89 -10.93 0.92 -10.05
N PHE A 90 -10.22 1.97 -10.42
CA PHE A 90 -9.03 1.95 -11.26
C PHE A 90 -7.83 2.41 -10.47
N ILE A 91 -6.72 1.66 -10.53
CA ILE A 91 -5.47 2.03 -9.88
C ILE A 91 -4.32 2.15 -10.85
N LYS A 92 -3.42 3.07 -10.54
CA LYS A 92 -2.13 3.23 -11.21
C LYS A 92 -1.04 3.51 -10.19
N GLU A 93 0.03 2.74 -10.21
CA GLU A 93 1.23 3.05 -9.41
C GLU A 93 1.82 4.38 -9.87
N LYS A 94 2.09 5.26 -8.92
CA LYS A 94 2.69 6.57 -9.14
C LYS A 94 4.21 6.43 -9.05
N TYR A 95 4.85 6.29 -10.21
CA TYR A 95 6.30 6.33 -10.29
C TYR A 95 6.81 7.77 -10.15
N LEU A 96 7.76 7.97 -9.24
CA LEU A 96 8.54 9.20 -9.16
C LEU A 96 9.57 9.17 -10.29
N VAL A 97 9.34 9.96 -11.35
CA VAL A 97 10.40 10.23 -12.34
C VAL A 97 11.37 11.20 -11.69
N ILE A 98 12.48 10.68 -11.17
CA ILE A 98 13.60 11.52 -10.75
C ILE A 98 14.27 12.00 -12.05
N LEU A 99 13.98 13.23 -12.46
CA LEU A 99 14.78 13.91 -13.46
C LEU A 99 16.14 14.21 -12.81
N LEU A 100 17.11 13.34 -13.06
CA LEU A 100 18.50 13.65 -12.76
C LEU A 100 18.91 14.79 -13.70
N TYR A 101 18.97 16.01 -13.17
CA TYR A 101 19.68 17.09 -13.82
C TYR A 101 21.18 16.75 -13.73
N ILE A 102 21.72 16.19 -14.82
CA ILE A 102 23.16 16.07 -15.08
C ILE A 102 23.71 17.39 -15.61
#